data_AF-A0A3S3LMC5-F1
#
_entry.id   AF-A0A3S3LMC5-F1
#
_cell.length_a   1.000
_cell.length_b   1.000
_cell.length_c   1.000
_cell.angle_alpha   90.00
_cell.angle_beta   90.00
_cell.angle_gamma   90.00
#
_symmetry.space_group_name_H-M   'P 1'
#
loop_
_entity.id
_entity.type
_entity.pdbx_description
1 polymer ?
#
loop_
_entity_poly.entity_id
_entity_poly.type
_entity_poly.pdbx_seq_one_letter_code
_entity_poly.pdbx_strand_id
1 'polypeptide(L)'
;MRLRRLIADAFHAPRAGEVEELKDALFTLDADGTILSVEPGGRAEEAERLPAGQVLLPGFVDLHVHAPQYAQLGTALDLPLEDWLNAYTFPLEARFADCDFAETVYRALIADMLALGTTSALHFATIHVPATNRLAEICLELGQRAVIGKVAMDHPETCPAFYRDASAEAAVEGSRAVIAHVAALPGNAGLVAAAITPRFVPACTDACLEGLGRLAAETGVRVQSHVSESDWEHGFVRARMGRSDAETLAHFGLMPAHSVFAHATHLSPSDMDLLRDHGAGVAHCPLSNAYFANAVFPLRRALARGLRVGLGTDISGGPAPSVFEAARMAVAVSRMREGGVDADLPAAERGAGPARIDMRLAFHLATRGGAEALGLPVGAFVPGLKFDAMAVDTAAPDGTIRVFGQTGERLLEKILHGASRPNIARVWTDGVERHRR
;
A
#
# COMPACT_ATOMS: atom_id res chain seq x y z
N MET A 1 -21.87 1.06 27.29
CA MET A 1 -20.60 0.73 26.59
C MET A 1 -19.49 1.61 27.14
N ARG A 2 -18.33 1.05 27.46
CA ARG A 2 -17.21 1.82 28.02
C ARG A 2 -16.44 2.48 26.88
N LEU A 3 -16.43 3.82 26.84
CA LEU A 3 -15.63 4.58 25.88
C LEU A 3 -14.14 4.37 26.17
N ARG A 4 -13.33 4.27 25.11
CA ARG A 4 -11.87 4.30 25.25
C ARG A 4 -11.39 5.74 25.09
N ARG A 5 -10.47 6.16 25.95
CA ARG A 5 -9.94 7.52 25.95
C ARG A 5 -8.43 7.50 26.01
N LEU A 6 -7.79 8.22 25.11
CA LEU A 6 -6.35 8.37 25.03
C LEU A 6 -5.98 9.86 25.01
N ILE A 7 -4.92 10.25 25.71
CA ILE A 7 -4.32 11.58 25.62
C ILE A 7 -2.90 11.46 25.06
N ALA A 8 -2.61 12.20 23.99
CA ALA A 8 -1.31 12.21 23.34
C ALA A 8 -1.03 13.51 22.59
N ASP A 9 0.25 13.83 22.41
CA ASP A 9 0.67 14.69 21.29
C ASP A 9 0.57 13.88 20.00
N ALA A 10 0.08 14.50 18.92
CA ALA A 10 -0.12 13.82 17.66
C ALA A 10 0.16 14.70 16.44
N PHE A 11 0.50 14.07 15.31
CA PHE A 11 0.45 14.70 13.99
C PHE A 11 -0.44 13.87 13.07
N HIS A 12 -1.20 14.54 12.20
CA HIS A 12 -1.88 13.90 11.07
C HIS A 12 -1.89 14.83 9.85
N ALA A 13 -2.13 14.25 8.66
CA ALA A 13 -2.19 14.98 7.40
C ALA A 13 -3.53 14.71 6.68
N PRO A 14 -4.65 15.31 7.14
CA PRO A 14 -5.97 15.03 6.58
C PRO A 14 -6.12 15.54 5.13
N ARG A 15 -5.29 16.49 4.69
CA ARG A 15 -5.28 17.02 3.33
C ARG A 15 -3.87 17.05 2.75
N ALA A 16 -3.76 16.95 1.44
CA ALA A 16 -2.48 16.93 0.73
C ALA A 16 -1.65 18.20 1.01
N GLY A 17 -0.46 18.01 1.60
CA GLY A 17 0.49 19.09 1.88
C GLY A 17 0.22 19.86 3.19
N GLU A 18 -0.86 19.56 3.90
CA GLU A 18 -1.22 20.15 5.20
C GLU A 18 -0.98 19.14 6.32
N VAL A 19 -0.34 19.58 7.40
CA VAL A 19 -0.16 18.80 8.63
C VAL A 19 -0.70 19.59 9.81
N GLU A 20 -1.47 18.92 10.67
CA GLU A 20 -1.93 19.50 11.93
C GLU A 20 -1.18 18.84 13.10
N GLU A 21 -0.70 19.66 14.04
CA GLU A 21 -0.13 19.25 15.32
C GLU A 21 -1.23 19.35 16.40
N LEU A 22 -1.53 18.24 17.06
CA LEU A 22 -2.53 18.16 18.13
C LEU A 22 -1.79 17.97 19.45
N LYS A 23 -1.76 18.99 20.30
CA LYS A 23 -1.05 18.95 21.59
C LYS A 23 -1.96 18.50 22.71
N ASP A 24 -1.48 17.56 23.53
CA ASP A 24 -2.22 17.00 24.66
C ASP A 24 -3.68 16.66 24.30
N ALA A 25 -3.89 16.11 23.10
CA ALA A 25 -5.24 15.91 22.56
C ALA A 25 -5.91 14.69 23.19
N LEU A 26 -7.16 14.87 23.63
CA LEU A 26 -8.02 13.79 24.09
C LEU A 26 -8.75 13.16 22.89
N PHE A 27 -8.46 11.89 22.63
CA PHE A 27 -9.14 11.05 21.66
C PHE A 27 -10.20 10.23 22.38
N THR A 28 -11.46 10.36 22.00
CA THR A 28 -12.57 9.53 22.53
C THR A 28 -13.04 8.56 21.46
N LEU A 29 -13.03 7.27 21.76
CA LEU A 29 -13.41 6.20 20.83
C LEU A 29 -14.63 5.44 21.35
N ASP A 30 -15.47 4.97 20.43
CA ASP A 30 -16.51 3.99 20.73
C ASP A 30 -15.93 2.57 20.94
N ALA A 31 -16.81 1.59 21.14
CA ALA A 31 -16.41 0.20 21.36
C ALA A 31 -15.79 -0.46 20.12
N ASP A 32 -16.12 0.03 18.93
CA ASP A 32 -15.67 -0.48 17.64
C ASP A 32 -14.42 0.27 17.12
N GLY A 33 -13.85 1.16 17.94
CA GLY A 33 -12.67 1.94 17.59
C GLY A 33 -12.93 3.13 16.68
N THR A 34 -14.18 3.55 16.49
CA THR A 34 -14.51 4.77 15.76
C THR A 34 -14.19 5.99 16.61
N ILE A 35 -13.53 6.98 16.02
CA ILE A 35 -13.22 8.26 16.65
C ILE A 35 -14.51 9.07 16.77
N LEU A 36 -14.90 9.39 18.01
CA LEU A 36 -16.07 10.22 18.31
C LEU A 36 -15.70 11.70 18.44
N SER A 37 -14.58 11.99 19.10
CA SER A 37 -14.05 13.35 19.25
C SER A 37 -12.52 13.36 19.35
N VAL A 38 -11.93 14.49 18.95
CA VAL A 38 -10.51 14.82 19.10
C VAL A 38 -10.44 16.23 19.66
N GLU A 39 -9.99 16.37 20.91
CA GLU A 39 -10.05 17.63 21.66
C GLU A 39 -8.66 18.04 22.14
N PRO A 40 -7.95 18.97 21.46
CA PRO A 40 -6.66 19.49 21.89
C PRO A 40 -6.72 20.08 23.30
N GLY A 41 -5.79 19.69 24.17
CA GLY A 41 -5.77 20.09 25.59
C GLY A 41 -6.92 19.53 26.44
N GLY A 42 -7.68 18.56 25.91
CA GLY A 42 -8.79 17.91 26.61
C GLY A 42 -8.35 17.12 27.83
N ARG A 43 -9.27 16.91 28.78
CA ARG A 43 -9.02 16.14 30.01
C ARG A 43 -10.19 15.21 30.31
N ALA A 44 -9.89 14.01 30.79
CA ALA A 44 -10.88 13.08 31.31
C ALA A 44 -10.25 12.22 32.42
N GLU A 45 -11.02 11.89 33.46
CA GLU A 45 -10.52 11.18 34.66
C GLU A 45 -10.02 9.75 34.37
N GLU A 46 -10.55 9.08 33.34
CA GLU A 46 -10.18 7.71 32.95
C GLU A 46 -9.48 7.63 31.57
N ALA A 47 -8.76 8.68 31.16
CA ALA A 47 -7.99 8.63 29.91
C ALA A 47 -6.59 8.05 30.13
N GLU A 48 -6.21 7.08 29.29
CA GLU A 48 -4.82 6.64 29.20
C GLU A 48 -3.98 7.77 28.59
N ARG A 49 -2.83 8.09 29.18
CA ARG A 49 -1.91 9.10 28.65
C ARG A 49 -0.68 8.42 28.07
N LEU A 50 -0.31 8.74 26.83
CA LEU A 50 0.95 8.25 26.27
C LEU A 50 2.14 8.84 27.05
N PRO A 51 3.21 8.05 27.27
CA PRO A 51 4.43 8.53 27.92
C PRO A 51 5.03 9.75 27.21
N ALA A 52 5.68 10.62 27.98
CA ALA A 52 6.44 11.73 27.42
C ALA A 52 7.48 11.23 26.40
N GLY A 53 7.57 11.91 25.25
CA GLY A 53 8.45 11.51 24.14
C GLY A 53 7.80 10.55 23.14
N GLN A 54 6.61 10.02 23.41
CA GLN A 54 5.80 9.28 22.43
C GLN A 54 4.84 10.22 21.71
N VAL A 55 4.86 10.18 20.38
CA VAL A 55 4.00 10.98 19.50
C VAL A 55 3.11 10.05 18.69
N LEU A 56 1.81 10.35 18.64
CA LEU A 56 0.83 9.57 17.91
C LEU A 56 0.77 10.01 16.44
N LEU A 57 0.79 9.05 15.51
CA LEU A 57 0.54 9.25 14.07
C LEU A 57 -0.58 8.31 13.61
N PRO A 58 -1.36 8.64 12.57
CA PRO A 58 -2.21 7.66 11.91
C PRO A 58 -1.35 6.49 11.45
N GLY A 59 -1.91 5.29 11.55
CA GLY A 59 -1.26 4.09 11.03
C GLY A 59 -1.11 4.21 9.52
N PHE A 60 -0.02 3.64 8.99
CA PHE A 60 0.25 3.69 7.57
C PHE A 60 -0.66 2.76 6.78
N VAL A 61 -0.91 3.19 5.54
CA VAL A 61 -1.65 2.45 4.51
C VAL A 61 -0.68 2.12 3.39
N ASP A 62 -0.35 0.84 3.25
CA ASP A 62 0.47 0.33 2.15
C ASP A 62 -0.43 -0.16 1.02
N LEU A 63 -0.41 0.54 -0.11
CA LEU A 63 -1.29 0.27 -1.24
C LEU A 63 -0.81 -0.84 -2.16
N HIS A 64 0.40 -1.39 -1.98
CA HIS A 64 0.86 -2.47 -2.83
C HIS A 64 1.98 -3.29 -2.18
N VAL A 65 1.66 -4.55 -1.89
CA VAL A 65 2.55 -5.51 -1.24
C VAL A 65 2.39 -6.88 -1.89
N HIS A 66 3.46 -7.49 -2.40
CA HIS A 66 3.42 -8.94 -2.69
C HIS A 66 3.82 -9.70 -1.45
N ALA A 67 2.80 -10.12 -0.68
CA ALA A 67 2.99 -10.89 0.54
C ALA A 67 3.90 -12.12 0.39
N PRO A 68 3.80 -12.95 -0.68
CA PRO A 68 4.63 -14.15 -0.80
C PRO A 68 6.11 -13.83 -1.04
N GLN A 69 6.40 -12.64 -1.56
CA GLN A 69 7.76 -12.24 -1.90
C GLN A 69 8.56 -11.75 -0.69
N TYR A 70 7.96 -11.68 0.50
CA TYR A 70 8.70 -11.37 1.73
C TYR A 70 9.90 -12.29 1.95
N ALA A 71 9.81 -13.56 1.54
CA ALA A 71 10.89 -14.53 1.66
C ALA A 71 12.13 -14.24 0.78
N GLN A 72 12.01 -13.40 -0.25
CA GLN A 72 13.15 -12.92 -1.06
C GLN A 72 13.50 -11.44 -0.79
N LEU A 73 12.90 -10.82 0.24
CA LEU A 73 13.17 -9.44 0.58
C LEU A 73 14.67 -9.19 0.78
N GLY A 74 15.20 -8.16 0.12
CA GLY A 74 16.59 -7.74 0.26
C GLY A 74 17.61 -8.53 -0.57
N THR A 75 17.16 -9.39 -1.48
CA THR A 75 18.00 -10.07 -2.48
C THR A 75 17.36 -10.00 -3.87
N ALA A 76 18.07 -10.45 -4.91
CA ALA A 76 17.56 -10.58 -6.27
C ALA A 76 17.00 -9.25 -6.84
N LEU A 77 17.82 -8.20 -6.91
CA LEU A 77 17.43 -6.88 -7.47
C LEU A 77 18.37 -6.46 -8.61
N ASP A 78 18.97 -7.44 -9.27
CA ASP A 78 20.09 -7.30 -10.21
C ASP A 78 19.72 -7.58 -11.67
N LEU A 79 18.48 -8.01 -11.93
CA LEU A 79 17.97 -8.31 -13.27
C LEU A 79 16.84 -7.33 -13.68
N PRO A 80 16.64 -7.10 -15.00
CA PRO A 80 15.42 -6.46 -15.51
C PRO A 80 14.15 -7.17 -15.07
N LEU A 81 13.01 -6.47 -15.05
CA LEU A 81 11.74 -6.97 -14.48
C LEU A 81 11.31 -8.33 -15.03
N GLU A 82 11.33 -8.50 -16.35
CA GLU A 82 10.88 -9.72 -17.03
C GLU A 82 11.77 -10.94 -16.69
N ASP A 83 13.08 -10.71 -16.58
CA ASP A 83 14.05 -11.74 -16.23
C ASP A 83 13.96 -12.07 -14.73
N TRP A 84 13.82 -11.03 -13.90
CA TRP A 84 13.64 -11.15 -12.46
C TRP A 84 12.41 -11.99 -12.08
N LEU A 85 11.28 -11.75 -12.74
CA LEU A 85 10.05 -12.51 -12.53
C LEU A 85 10.27 -14.01 -12.74
N ASN A 86 10.95 -14.37 -13.83
CA ASN A 86 11.19 -15.77 -14.19
C ASN A 86 12.28 -16.44 -13.34
N ALA A 87 13.35 -15.71 -13.03
CA ALA A 87 14.51 -16.26 -12.32
C ALA A 87 14.25 -16.46 -10.82
N TYR A 88 13.52 -15.54 -10.19
CA TYR A 88 13.41 -15.48 -8.72
C TYR A 88 11.97 -15.55 -8.24
N THR A 89 11.10 -14.68 -8.77
CA THR A 89 9.77 -14.45 -8.20
C THR A 89 8.81 -15.62 -8.44
N PHE A 90 8.64 -16.10 -9.68
CA PHE A 90 7.73 -17.22 -9.96
C PHE A 90 8.16 -18.53 -9.29
N PRO A 91 9.46 -18.92 -9.27
CA PRO A 91 9.91 -20.07 -8.49
C PRO A 91 9.61 -19.95 -6.99
N LEU A 92 9.75 -18.76 -6.40
CA LEU A 92 9.41 -18.54 -4.99
C LEU A 92 7.91 -18.63 -4.76
N GLU A 93 7.10 -17.90 -5.53
CA GLU A 93 5.65 -17.88 -5.35
C GLU A 93 5.02 -19.27 -5.56
N ALA A 94 5.59 -20.11 -6.44
CA ALA A 94 5.17 -21.50 -6.63
C ALA A 94 5.25 -22.34 -5.35
N ARG A 95 6.19 -22.03 -4.44
CA ARG A 95 6.35 -22.75 -3.17
C ARG A 95 5.18 -22.55 -2.22
N PHE A 96 4.34 -21.54 -2.43
CA PHE A 96 3.13 -21.31 -1.61
C PHE A 96 2.00 -22.29 -1.91
N ALA A 97 2.19 -23.26 -2.81
CA ALA A 97 1.37 -24.46 -2.82
C ALA A 97 1.46 -25.23 -1.48
N ASP A 98 2.57 -25.09 -0.76
CA ASP A 98 2.75 -25.55 0.61
C ASP A 98 2.22 -24.49 1.61
N CYS A 99 1.12 -24.81 2.29
CA CYS A 99 0.49 -23.93 3.26
C CYS A 99 1.33 -23.72 4.52
N ASP A 100 2.23 -24.65 4.89
CA ASP A 100 3.08 -24.49 6.08
C ASP A 100 4.18 -23.45 5.79
N PHE A 101 4.72 -23.48 4.57
CA PHE A 101 5.61 -22.42 4.10
C PHE A 101 4.88 -21.07 4.02
N ALA A 102 3.67 -21.05 3.46
CA ALA A 102 2.85 -19.84 3.38
C ALA A 102 2.58 -19.24 4.77
N GLU A 103 2.19 -20.06 5.75
CA GLU A 103 1.95 -19.63 7.12
C GLU A 103 3.19 -18.99 7.76
N THR A 104 4.36 -19.63 7.58
CA THR A 104 5.62 -19.12 8.12
C THR A 104 5.95 -17.73 7.58
N VAL A 105 5.86 -17.56 6.26
CA VAL A 105 6.22 -16.28 5.61
C VAL A 105 5.19 -15.19 5.93
N TYR A 106 3.90 -15.49 5.81
CA TYR A 106 2.84 -14.50 6.04
C TYR A 106 2.78 -14.04 7.49
N ARG A 107 2.92 -14.92 8.48
CA ARG A 107 2.95 -14.49 9.90
C ARG A 107 4.10 -13.55 10.18
N ALA A 108 5.30 -13.85 9.65
CA ALA A 108 6.46 -13.00 9.82
C ALA A 108 6.24 -11.62 9.18
N LEU A 109 5.77 -11.59 7.92
CA LEU A 109 5.48 -10.36 7.21
C LEU A 109 4.49 -9.47 7.98
N ILE A 110 3.32 -10.00 8.35
CA ILE A 110 2.26 -9.21 8.97
C ILE A 110 2.69 -8.68 10.34
N ALA A 111 3.41 -9.48 11.13
CA ALA A 111 3.98 -9.04 12.39
C ALA A 111 5.01 -7.91 12.21
N ASP A 112 5.86 -8.01 11.19
CA ASP A 112 6.89 -7.00 10.90
C ASP A 112 6.30 -5.71 10.33
N MET A 113 5.28 -5.80 9.47
CA MET A 113 4.53 -4.65 8.97
C MET A 113 3.84 -3.89 10.11
N LEU A 114 3.17 -4.60 11.03
CA LEU A 114 2.59 -3.98 12.22
C LEU A 114 3.66 -3.34 13.11
N ALA A 115 4.80 -4.00 13.32
CA ALA A 115 5.92 -3.43 14.07
C ALA A 115 6.59 -2.22 13.38
N LEU A 116 6.28 -1.97 12.10
CA LEU A 116 6.71 -0.80 11.34
C LEU A 116 5.61 0.26 11.16
N GLY A 117 4.44 0.06 11.80
CA GLY A 117 3.33 1.01 11.78
C GLY A 117 2.36 0.85 10.60
N THR A 118 2.51 -0.18 9.77
CA THR A 118 1.58 -0.47 8.66
C THR A 118 0.34 -1.19 9.17
N THR A 119 -0.68 -0.40 9.50
CA THR A 119 -1.98 -0.88 10.01
C THR A 119 -2.91 -1.39 8.92
N SER A 120 -2.77 -0.86 7.70
CA SER A 120 -3.61 -1.20 6.55
C SER A 120 -2.75 -1.59 5.36
N ALA A 121 -3.10 -2.66 4.65
CA ALA A 121 -2.34 -3.10 3.48
C ALA A 121 -3.23 -3.69 2.36
N LEU A 122 -2.83 -3.46 1.12
CA LEU A 122 -3.38 -4.10 -0.07
C LEU A 122 -2.39 -5.16 -0.58
N HIS A 123 -2.74 -6.43 -0.37
CA HIS A 123 -1.88 -7.58 -0.59
C HIS A 123 -2.19 -8.31 -1.89
N PHE A 124 -1.15 -8.52 -2.70
CA PHE A 124 -1.06 -9.60 -3.67
C PHE A 124 -0.64 -10.87 -2.93
N ALA A 125 -1.42 -11.94 -3.07
CA ALA A 125 -1.07 -13.27 -2.60
C ALA A 125 -0.40 -14.08 -3.72
N THR A 126 -0.79 -15.34 -3.93
CA THR A 126 -0.34 -16.18 -5.06
C THR A 126 -1.55 -16.69 -5.83
N ILE A 127 -1.32 -17.54 -6.84
CA ILE A 127 -2.42 -18.25 -7.55
C ILE A 127 -3.14 -19.28 -6.66
N HIS A 128 -2.55 -19.65 -5.52
CA HIS A 128 -3.04 -20.71 -4.65
C HIS A 128 -4.14 -20.20 -3.73
N VAL A 129 -5.37 -20.71 -3.90
CA VAL A 129 -6.53 -20.38 -3.04
C VAL A 129 -6.26 -20.70 -1.56
N PRO A 130 -5.74 -21.89 -1.17
CA PRO A 130 -5.51 -22.21 0.24
C PRO A 130 -4.54 -21.24 0.93
N ALA A 131 -3.42 -20.91 0.28
CA ALA A 131 -2.45 -19.95 0.83
C ALA A 131 -3.03 -18.53 0.91
N THR A 132 -3.83 -18.11 -0.07
CA THR A 132 -4.50 -16.80 -0.06
C THR A 132 -5.50 -16.69 1.09
N ASN A 133 -6.29 -17.75 1.32
CA ASN A 133 -7.18 -17.84 2.48
C ASN A 133 -6.40 -17.75 3.79
N ARG A 134 -5.25 -18.46 3.87
CA ARG A 134 -4.40 -18.42 5.06
C ARG A 134 -3.85 -17.02 5.36
N LEU A 135 -3.48 -16.25 4.34
CA LEU A 135 -3.08 -14.85 4.51
C LEU A 135 -4.22 -14.00 5.12
N ALA A 136 -5.46 -14.21 4.66
CA ALA A 136 -6.62 -13.49 5.18
C ALA A 136 -6.91 -13.81 6.66
N GLU A 137 -6.81 -15.09 7.03
CA GLU A 137 -6.91 -15.53 8.42
C GLU A 137 -5.81 -14.90 9.28
N ILE A 138 -4.55 -14.92 8.83
CA ILE A 138 -3.42 -14.33 9.56
C ILE A 138 -3.59 -12.82 9.76
N CYS A 139 -4.05 -12.09 8.73
CA CYS A 139 -4.34 -10.66 8.86
C CYS A 139 -5.40 -10.39 9.92
N LEU A 140 -6.47 -11.20 9.96
CA LEU A 140 -7.53 -11.09 10.96
C LEU A 140 -7.03 -11.43 12.37
N GLU A 141 -6.26 -12.52 12.51
CA GLU A 141 -5.68 -13.00 13.77
C GLU A 141 -4.74 -11.96 14.40
N LEU A 142 -3.82 -11.40 13.59
CA LEU A 142 -2.86 -10.39 14.05
C LEU A 142 -3.46 -8.98 14.10
N GLY A 143 -4.63 -8.78 13.49
CA GLY A 143 -5.39 -7.54 13.51
C GLY A 143 -4.87 -6.45 12.56
N GLN A 144 -4.30 -6.83 11.41
CA GLN A 144 -4.02 -5.90 10.33
C GLN A 144 -5.29 -5.71 9.47
N ARG A 145 -5.64 -4.47 9.16
CA ARG A 145 -6.68 -4.17 8.17
C ARG A 145 -6.14 -4.53 6.79
N ALA A 146 -6.84 -5.38 6.05
CA ALA A 146 -6.27 -5.91 4.81
C ALA A 146 -7.30 -5.96 3.68
N VAL A 147 -6.84 -5.65 2.48
CA VAL A 147 -7.53 -6.02 1.24
C VAL A 147 -6.64 -7.03 0.54
N ILE A 148 -7.15 -8.23 0.26
CA ILE A 148 -6.34 -9.36 -0.20
C ILE A 148 -6.94 -9.92 -1.47
N GLY A 149 -6.11 -10.22 -2.47
CA GLY A 149 -6.58 -10.92 -3.65
C GLY A 149 -5.66 -12.06 -4.07
N LYS A 150 -6.31 -13.16 -4.47
CA LYS A 150 -5.67 -14.25 -5.19
C LYS A 150 -5.17 -13.69 -6.52
N VAL A 151 -3.89 -13.88 -6.79
CA VAL A 151 -3.32 -13.54 -8.09
C VAL A 151 -3.94 -14.43 -9.17
N ALA A 152 -4.40 -13.82 -10.25
CA ALA A 152 -4.85 -14.50 -11.46
C ALA A 152 -3.81 -14.32 -12.57
N MET A 153 -3.41 -15.44 -13.17
CA MET A 153 -2.49 -15.50 -14.30
C MET A 153 -2.63 -16.82 -15.06
N ASP A 154 -3.02 -16.78 -16.32
CA ASP A 154 -3.30 -17.99 -17.12
C ASP A 154 -2.61 -17.99 -18.49
N HIS A 155 -1.90 -16.91 -18.84
CA HIS A 155 -1.38 -16.74 -20.18
C HIS A 155 -0.23 -17.73 -20.48
N PRO A 156 -0.39 -18.65 -21.46
CA PRO A 156 0.51 -19.77 -21.58
C PRO A 156 1.90 -19.43 -22.15
N GLU A 157 2.03 -18.29 -22.82
CA GLU A 157 3.27 -17.84 -23.47
C GLU A 157 4.13 -16.94 -22.57
N THR A 158 3.53 -16.28 -21.59
CA THR A 158 4.18 -15.27 -20.73
C THR A 158 4.28 -15.73 -19.28
N CYS A 159 3.53 -16.77 -18.89
CA CYS A 159 3.60 -17.36 -17.56
C CYS A 159 4.16 -18.79 -17.62
N PRO A 160 5.07 -19.16 -16.71
CA PRO A 160 5.66 -20.48 -16.69
C PRO A 160 4.61 -21.56 -16.38
N ALA A 161 4.73 -22.73 -17.01
CA ALA A 161 3.77 -23.82 -16.84
C ALA A 161 3.67 -24.35 -15.40
N PHE A 162 4.72 -24.18 -14.59
CA PHE A 162 4.73 -24.59 -13.18
C PHE A 162 4.06 -23.58 -12.24
N TYR A 163 3.78 -22.36 -12.71
CA TYR A 163 3.19 -21.29 -11.90
C TYR A 163 2.29 -20.39 -12.75
N ARG A 164 1.09 -20.91 -13.02
CA ARG A 164 -0.05 -20.22 -13.61
C ARG A 164 -1.33 -20.99 -13.32
N ASP A 165 -2.47 -20.32 -13.36
CA ASP A 165 -3.79 -20.96 -13.36
C ASP A 165 -3.93 -21.91 -14.57
N ALA A 166 -4.65 -23.01 -14.36
CA ALA A 166 -4.85 -24.03 -15.39
C ALA A 166 -5.65 -23.52 -16.61
N SER A 167 -6.51 -22.51 -16.40
CA SER A 167 -7.33 -21.86 -17.41
C SER A 167 -7.89 -20.53 -16.89
N ALA A 168 -8.41 -19.69 -17.78
CA ALA A 168 -9.20 -18.52 -17.42
C ALA A 168 -10.35 -18.84 -16.43
N GLU A 169 -11.05 -19.96 -16.63
CA GLU A 169 -12.12 -20.40 -15.74
C GLU A 169 -11.59 -20.73 -14.32
N ALA A 170 -10.47 -21.45 -14.23
CA ALA A 170 -9.83 -21.76 -12.94
C ALA A 170 -9.34 -20.49 -12.21
N ALA A 171 -8.85 -19.50 -12.96
CA ALA A 171 -8.46 -18.21 -12.40
C ALA A 171 -9.67 -17.50 -11.76
N VAL A 172 -10.77 -17.36 -12.52
CA VAL A 172 -12.01 -16.70 -12.08
C VAL A 172 -12.64 -17.42 -10.89
N GLU A 173 -12.78 -18.74 -10.94
CA GLU A 173 -13.38 -19.51 -9.85
C GLU A 173 -12.51 -19.51 -8.59
N GLY A 174 -11.18 -19.46 -8.74
CA GLY A 174 -10.29 -19.25 -7.61
C GLY A 174 -10.47 -17.87 -6.95
N SER A 175 -10.63 -16.80 -7.74
CA SER A 175 -10.94 -15.47 -7.21
C SER A 175 -12.31 -15.46 -6.51
N ARG A 176 -13.32 -16.10 -7.10
CA ARG A 176 -14.66 -16.25 -6.51
C ARG A 176 -14.61 -16.98 -5.16
N ALA A 177 -13.82 -18.05 -5.08
CA ALA A 177 -13.64 -18.84 -3.85
C ALA A 177 -13.00 -18.01 -2.72
N VAL A 178 -11.97 -17.20 -3.02
CA VAL A 178 -11.35 -16.31 -2.02
C VAL A 178 -12.31 -15.22 -1.56
N ILE A 179 -13.07 -14.60 -2.48
CA ILE A 179 -14.10 -13.61 -2.12
C ILE A 179 -15.12 -14.22 -1.15
N ALA A 180 -15.63 -15.42 -1.46
CA ALA A 180 -16.58 -16.12 -0.60
C ALA A 180 -15.96 -16.50 0.76
N HIS A 181 -14.72 -16.96 0.78
CA HIS A 181 -14.02 -17.30 2.02
C HIS A 181 -13.84 -16.08 2.93
N VAL A 182 -13.32 -14.96 2.41
CA VAL A 182 -13.11 -13.73 3.19
C VAL A 182 -14.43 -13.19 3.76
N ALA A 183 -15.51 -13.24 2.98
CA ALA A 183 -16.85 -12.83 3.43
C ALA A 183 -17.40 -13.74 4.55
N ALA A 184 -17.00 -15.01 4.58
CA ALA A 184 -17.42 -15.99 5.58
C ALA A 184 -16.46 -16.11 6.78
N LEU A 185 -15.37 -15.33 6.83
CA LEU A 185 -14.39 -15.40 7.92
C LEU A 185 -15.02 -15.09 9.29
N PRO A 186 -14.98 -16.01 10.27
CA PRO A 186 -15.56 -15.79 11.59
C PRO A 186 -14.91 -14.61 12.31
N GLY A 187 -15.73 -13.69 12.84
CA GLY A 187 -15.23 -12.51 13.55
C GLY A 187 -14.68 -11.40 12.65
N ASN A 188 -14.76 -11.54 11.32
CA ASN A 188 -14.40 -10.48 10.39
C ASN A 188 -15.47 -9.37 10.35
N ALA A 189 -15.34 -8.37 11.22
CA ALA A 189 -16.22 -7.21 11.27
C ALA A 189 -15.85 -6.12 10.23
N GLY A 190 -15.45 -6.54 9.02
CA GLY A 190 -14.98 -5.65 7.96
C GLY A 190 -13.51 -5.23 8.06
N LEU A 191 -12.71 -5.95 8.86
CA LEU A 191 -11.27 -5.69 8.98
C LEU A 191 -10.49 -6.22 7.77
N VAL A 192 -10.91 -7.37 7.23
CA VAL A 192 -10.31 -8.00 6.05
C VAL A 192 -11.34 -8.02 4.92
N ALA A 193 -10.94 -7.61 3.72
CA ALA A 193 -11.77 -7.63 2.52
C ALA A 193 -11.04 -8.31 1.36
N ALA A 194 -11.80 -8.80 0.38
CA ALA A 194 -11.24 -9.38 -0.83
C ALA A 194 -11.09 -8.34 -1.95
N ALA A 195 -10.15 -8.58 -2.86
CA ALA A 195 -10.01 -7.91 -4.14
C ALA A 195 -9.81 -8.93 -5.27
N ILE A 196 -10.20 -8.53 -6.48
CA ILE A 196 -9.87 -9.23 -7.71
C ILE A 196 -8.47 -8.76 -8.15
N THR A 197 -7.59 -9.71 -8.43
CA THR A 197 -6.16 -9.43 -8.69
C THR A 197 -5.67 -10.11 -9.96
N PRO A 198 -6.07 -9.66 -11.17
CA PRO A 198 -5.27 -9.97 -12.35
C PRO A 198 -3.85 -9.46 -12.09
N ARG A 199 -2.81 -10.31 -12.22
CA ARG A 199 -1.45 -9.88 -11.86
C ARG A 199 -1.11 -8.58 -12.59
N PHE A 200 -1.28 -8.63 -13.90
CA PHE A 200 -1.08 -7.56 -14.88
C PHE A 200 -1.57 -8.08 -16.23
N VAL A 201 -1.82 -7.19 -17.19
CA VAL A 201 -2.38 -7.57 -18.51
C VAL A 201 -1.52 -8.63 -19.22
N PRO A 202 -0.17 -8.55 -19.25
CA PRO A 202 0.66 -9.57 -19.90
C PRO A 202 0.50 -11.00 -19.38
N ALA A 203 0.10 -11.20 -18.12
CA ALA A 203 -0.05 -12.54 -17.53
C ALA A 203 -1.45 -13.16 -17.69
N CYS A 204 -2.42 -12.40 -18.23
CA CYS A 204 -3.79 -12.86 -18.35
C CYS A 204 -4.18 -12.99 -19.82
N THR A 205 -4.86 -14.07 -20.19
CA THR A 205 -5.57 -14.16 -21.47
C THR A 205 -6.76 -13.20 -21.49
N ASP A 206 -7.26 -12.86 -22.67
CA ASP A 206 -8.44 -11.99 -22.81
C ASP A 206 -9.68 -12.60 -22.11
N ALA A 207 -9.84 -13.93 -22.20
CA ALA A 207 -10.92 -14.66 -21.53
C ALA A 207 -10.83 -14.57 -19.99
N CYS A 208 -9.61 -14.57 -19.46
CA CYS A 208 -9.37 -14.38 -18.02
C CYS A 208 -9.72 -12.95 -17.60
N LEU A 209 -9.22 -11.94 -18.31
CA LEU A 209 -9.53 -10.53 -18.04
C LEU A 209 -11.04 -10.25 -18.11
N GLU A 210 -11.72 -10.77 -19.14
CA GLU A 210 -13.16 -10.62 -19.30
C GLU A 210 -13.95 -11.32 -18.18
N GLY A 211 -13.54 -12.53 -17.80
CA GLY A 211 -14.16 -13.29 -16.72
C GLY A 211 -14.01 -12.62 -15.36
N LEU A 212 -12.82 -12.09 -15.05
CA LEU A 212 -12.56 -11.32 -13.84
C LEU A 212 -13.34 -10.00 -13.83
N GLY A 213 -13.50 -9.36 -14.99
CA GLY A 213 -14.33 -8.18 -15.17
C GLY A 213 -15.81 -8.42 -14.85
N ARG A 214 -16.36 -9.53 -15.36
CA ARG A 214 -17.72 -9.98 -14.99
C ARG A 214 -17.85 -10.24 -13.51
N LEU A 215 -16.87 -10.94 -12.90
CA LEU A 215 -16.85 -11.19 -11.46
C LEU A 215 -16.80 -9.89 -10.65
N ALA A 216 -16.05 -8.88 -11.10
CA ALA A 216 -15.98 -7.57 -10.46
C ALA A 216 -17.34 -6.86 -10.50
N ALA A 217 -18.04 -6.91 -11.63
CA ALA A 217 -19.39 -6.36 -11.76
C ALA A 217 -20.42 -7.12 -10.89
N GLU A 218 -20.31 -8.44 -10.78
CA GLU A 218 -21.18 -9.30 -9.97
C GLU A 218 -21.03 -9.04 -8.47
N THR A 219 -19.80 -8.87 -8.00
CA THR A 219 -19.46 -8.86 -6.57
C THR A 219 -19.25 -7.45 -6.00
N GLY A 220 -18.97 -6.47 -6.85
CA GLY A 220 -18.65 -5.09 -6.45
C GLY A 220 -17.34 -4.95 -5.66
N VAL A 221 -16.52 -6.00 -5.61
CA VAL A 221 -15.21 -5.92 -4.94
C VAL A 221 -14.24 -5.06 -5.74
N ARG A 222 -13.25 -4.52 -5.04
CA ARG A 222 -12.17 -3.71 -5.63
C ARG A 222 -11.30 -4.57 -6.54
N VAL A 223 -10.64 -3.94 -7.50
CA VAL A 223 -9.59 -4.57 -8.31
C VAL A 223 -8.23 -4.01 -7.92
N GLN A 224 -7.20 -4.85 -7.97
CA GLN A 224 -5.80 -4.41 -7.95
C GLN A 224 -5.02 -5.07 -9.08
N SER A 225 -4.10 -4.33 -9.70
CA SER A 225 -3.23 -4.82 -10.77
C SER A 225 -2.00 -3.93 -10.92
N HIS A 226 -1.04 -4.32 -11.75
CA HIS A 226 0.03 -3.41 -12.19
C HIS A 226 -0.49 -2.62 -13.41
N VAL A 227 0.00 -1.40 -13.59
CA VAL A 227 -0.33 -0.58 -14.76
C VAL A 227 0.89 0.20 -15.22
N SER A 228 1.33 -0.05 -16.46
CA SER A 228 2.34 0.76 -17.14
C SER A 228 3.57 1.04 -16.26
N GLU A 229 4.13 0.01 -15.64
CA GLU A 229 5.26 0.05 -14.71
C GLU A 229 6.60 0.27 -15.41
N SER A 230 6.83 -0.43 -16.52
CA SER A 230 8.10 -0.44 -17.23
C SER A 230 7.90 -0.30 -18.73
N ASP A 231 8.97 0.05 -19.45
CA ASP A 231 8.97 0.11 -20.91
C ASP A 231 8.53 -1.22 -21.55
N TRP A 232 8.93 -2.36 -20.96
CA TRP A 232 8.55 -3.68 -21.44
C TRP A 232 7.05 -3.93 -21.29
N GLU A 233 6.49 -3.75 -20.09
CA GLU A 233 5.06 -3.99 -19.86
C GLU A 233 4.22 -3.05 -20.75
N HIS A 234 4.52 -1.75 -20.70
CA HIS A 234 3.79 -0.73 -21.44
C HIS A 234 3.83 -0.99 -22.95
N GLY A 235 5.01 -1.36 -23.48
CA GLY A 235 5.18 -1.72 -24.87
C GLY A 235 4.42 -3.00 -25.25
N PHE A 236 4.49 -4.04 -24.42
CA PHE A 236 3.82 -5.32 -24.64
C PHE A 236 2.30 -5.13 -24.74
N VAL A 237 1.70 -4.41 -23.81
CA VAL A 237 0.24 -4.21 -23.79
C VAL A 237 -0.22 -3.39 -24.99
N ARG A 238 0.51 -2.34 -25.37
CA ARG A 238 0.19 -1.58 -26.59
C ARG A 238 0.26 -2.44 -27.85
N ALA A 239 1.27 -3.31 -27.95
CA ALA A 239 1.43 -4.21 -29.09
C ALA A 239 0.30 -5.26 -29.16
N ARG A 240 -0.05 -5.86 -28.02
CA ARG A 240 -1.07 -6.92 -27.94
C ARG A 240 -2.49 -6.37 -28.07
N MET A 241 -2.81 -5.27 -27.39
CA MET A 241 -4.18 -4.78 -27.18
C MET A 241 -4.53 -3.55 -28.02
N GLY A 242 -3.54 -2.92 -28.67
CA GLY A 242 -3.72 -1.70 -29.46
C GLY A 242 -4.08 -0.45 -28.63
N ARG A 243 -3.93 -0.52 -27.29
CA ARG A 243 -4.34 0.51 -26.32
C ARG A 243 -3.43 0.48 -25.09
N SER A 244 -3.55 1.45 -24.18
CA SER A 244 -2.76 1.46 -22.93
C SER A 244 -3.21 0.36 -21.94
N ASP A 245 -2.40 0.08 -20.91
CA ASP A 245 -2.79 -0.77 -19.79
C ASP A 245 -4.08 -0.28 -19.11
N ALA A 246 -4.16 1.03 -18.83
CA ALA A 246 -5.32 1.64 -18.20
C ALA A 246 -6.60 1.48 -19.05
N GLU A 247 -6.50 1.73 -20.36
CA GLU A 247 -7.62 1.53 -21.30
C GLU A 247 -8.00 0.06 -21.42
N THR A 248 -7.04 -0.85 -21.32
CA THR A 248 -7.29 -2.31 -21.33
C THR A 248 -8.05 -2.75 -20.10
N LEU A 249 -7.59 -2.36 -18.91
CA LEU A 249 -8.25 -2.68 -17.65
C LEU A 249 -9.68 -2.11 -17.59
N ALA A 250 -9.86 -0.85 -18.02
CA ALA A 250 -11.18 -0.24 -18.11
C ALA A 250 -12.09 -0.97 -19.12
N HIS A 251 -11.56 -1.36 -20.29
CA HIS A 251 -12.31 -2.07 -21.32
C HIS A 251 -12.89 -3.39 -20.83
N PHE A 252 -12.13 -4.15 -20.05
CA PHE A 252 -12.60 -5.41 -19.46
C PHE A 252 -13.46 -5.20 -18.20
N GLY A 253 -13.77 -3.97 -17.78
CA GLY A 253 -14.55 -3.72 -16.57
C GLY A 253 -13.77 -3.96 -15.27
N LEU A 254 -12.43 -3.99 -15.35
CA LEU A 254 -11.52 -4.20 -14.22
C LEU A 254 -11.13 -2.88 -13.53
N MET A 255 -11.95 -1.85 -13.68
CA MET A 255 -11.73 -0.53 -13.07
C MET A 255 -12.97 -0.03 -12.30
N PRO A 256 -13.54 -0.81 -11.34
CA PRO A 256 -14.51 -0.27 -10.41
C PRO A 256 -13.87 0.78 -9.48
N ALA A 257 -14.69 1.61 -8.85
CA ALA A 257 -14.21 2.65 -7.93
C ALA A 257 -13.40 2.04 -6.76
N HIS A 258 -12.39 2.78 -6.30
CA HIS A 258 -11.43 2.34 -5.27
C HIS A 258 -10.60 1.11 -5.65
N SER A 259 -10.57 0.74 -6.92
CA SER A 259 -9.49 -0.10 -7.47
C SER A 259 -8.18 0.64 -7.40
N VAL A 260 -7.08 -0.07 -7.19
CA VAL A 260 -5.74 0.51 -7.05
C VAL A 260 -4.79 -0.14 -8.02
N PHE A 261 -4.09 0.68 -8.80
CA PHE A 261 -3.11 0.19 -9.77
C PHE A 261 -1.69 0.64 -9.41
N ALA A 262 -0.76 -0.30 -9.41
CA ALA A 262 0.60 -0.07 -8.98
C ALA A 262 1.46 0.59 -10.07
N HIS A 263 2.47 1.35 -9.62
CA HIS A 263 3.54 1.97 -10.41
C HIS A 263 3.12 3.18 -11.25
N ALA A 264 2.33 2.97 -12.30
CA ALA A 264 1.78 4.01 -13.16
C ALA A 264 2.81 4.96 -13.79
N THR A 265 4.07 4.52 -13.94
CA THR A 265 5.20 5.38 -14.32
C THR A 265 5.09 5.91 -15.74
N HIS A 266 4.50 5.11 -16.64
CA HIS A 266 4.29 5.47 -18.06
C HIS A 266 2.85 5.94 -18.35
N LEU A 267 2.02 6.24 -17.35
CA LEU A 267 0.66 6.74 -17.62
C LEU A 267 0.70 8.03 -18.43
N SER A 268 -0.08 8.04 -19.51
CA SER A 268 -0.34 9.24 -20.29
C SER A 268 -1.32 10.16 -19.57
N PRO A 269 -1.45 11.43 -20.01
CA PRO A 269 -2.46 12.33 -19.49
C PRO A 269 -3.90 11.76 -19.60
N SER A 270 -4.24 11.13 -20.73
CA SER A 270 -5.57 10.51 -20.90
C SER A 270 -5.78 9.31 -19.98
N ASP A 271 -4.74 8.51 -19.72
CA ASP A 271 -4.85 7.40 -18.76
C ASP A 271 -5.12 7.93 -17.34
N MET A 272 -4.46 9.04 -16.97
CA MET A 272 -4.71 9.71 -15.70
C MET A 272 -6.18 10.17 -15.58
N ASP A 273 -6.71 10.81 -16.63
CA ASP A 273 -8.10 11.26 -16.65
C ASP A 273 -9.07 10.07 -16.54
N LEU A 274 -8.78 8.96 -17.25
CA LEU A 274 -9.56 7.73 -17.18
C LEU A 274 -9.60 7.13 -15.77
N LEU A 275 -8.44 6.97 -15.12
CA LEU A 275 -8.38 6.46 -13.74
C LEU A 275 -9.16 7.34 -12.76
N ARG A 276 -9.06 8.67 -12.89
CA ARG A 276 -9.83 9.61 -12.07
C ARG A 276 -11.33 9.42 -12.29
N ASP A 277 -11.77 9.36 -13.54
CA ASP A 277 -13.20 9.32 -13.87
C ASP A 277 -13.86 8.01 -13.39
N HIS A 278 -13.10 6.92 -13.31
CA HIS A 278 -13.51 5.67 -12.66
C HIS A 278 -13.41 5.67 -11.13
N GLY A 279 -12.80 6.70 -10.53
CA GLY A 279 -12.54 6.77 -9.09
C GLY A 279 -11.49 5.77 -8.62
N ALA A 280 -10.60 5.32 -9.50
CA ALA A 280 -9.46 4.45 -9.19
C ALA A 280 -8.29 5.25 -8.58
N GLY A 281 -7.45 4.56 -7.84
CA GLY A 281 -6.23 5.10 -7.24
C GLY A 281 -4.96 4.51 -7.82
N VAL A 282 -3.83 5.15 -7.50
CA VAL A 282 -2.49 4.68 -7.85
C VAL A 282 -1.70 4.37 -6.57
N ALA A 283 -1.03 3.22 -6.55
CA ALA A 283 0.03 2.93 -5.59
C ALA A 283 1.36 3.40 -6.17
N HIS A 284 1.91 4.49 -5.64
CA HIS A 284 3.24 4.95 -6.00
C HIS A 284 4.28 4.10 -5.27
N CYS A 285 5.04 3.28 -6.01
CA CYS A 285 6.03 2.35 -5.49
C CYS A 285 7.47 2.82 -5.78
N PRO A 286 7.94 3.94 -5.19
CA PRO A 286 9.17 4.61 -5.62
C PRO A 286 10.45 3.78 -5.43
N LEU A 287 10.48 2.87 -4.45
CA LEU A 287 11.63 1.99 -4.24
C LEU A 287 11.75 0.98 -5.38
N SER A 288 10.68 0.23 -5.66
CA SER A 288 10.64 -0.73 -6.76
C SER A 288 10.88 -0.08 -8.12
N ASN A 289 10.25 1.07 -8.36
CA ASN A 289 10.43 1.80 -9.61
C ASN A 289 11.90 2.18 -9.87
N ALA A 290 12.70 2.43 -8.83
CA ALA A 290 14.11 2.74 -8.98
C ALA A 290 14.94 1.55 -9.50
N TYR A 291 14.47 0.32 -9.31
CA TYR A 291 15.10 -0.91 -9.82
C TYR A 291 14.50 -1.35 -11.16
N PHE A 292 13.18 -1.29 -11.32
CA PHE A 292 12.49 -2.01 -12.41
C PHE A 292 11.80 -1.12 -13.44
N ALA A 293 11.39 0.09 -13.09
CA ALA A 293 10.52 0.88 -13.97
C ALA A 293 11.29 1.60 -15.08
N ASN A 294 12.57 1.90 -14.89
CA ASN A 294 13.35 2.86 -15.72
C ASN A 294 12.70 4.26 -15.85
N ALA A 295 11.70 4.55 -15.01
CA ALA A 295 10.92 5.78 -15.06
C ALA A 295 10.47 6.20 -13.66
N VAL A 296 10.38 7.51 -13.45
CA VAL A 296 9.83 8.09 -12.20
C VAL A 296 8.38 8.50 -12.41
N PHE A 297 7.48 7.92 -11.61
CA PHE A 297 6.07 8.28 -11.60
C PHE A 297 5.88 9.80 -11.51
N PRO A 298 5.14 10.44 -12.43
CA PRO A 298 4.93 11.89 -12.43
C PRO A 298 3.89 12.32 -11.38
N LEU A 299 4.16 12.04 -10.10
CA LEU A 299 3.25 12.22 -8.97
C LEU A 299 2.57 13.60 -8.93
N ARG A 300 3.33 14.69 -9.06
CA ARG A 300 2.77 16.05 -9.00
C ARG A 300 1.77 16.32 -10.12
N ARG A 301 2.00 15.76 -11.32
CA ARG A 301 1.08 15.84 -12.45
C ARG A 301 -0.18 15.01 -12.18
N ALA A 302 -0.03 13.80 -11.64
CA ALA A 302 -1.15 12.94 -11.28
C ALA A 302 -2.06 13.61 -10.23
N LEU A 303 -1.48 14.16 -9.16
CA LEU A 303 -2.23 14.88 -8.13
C LEU A 303 -2.92 16.13 -8.68
N ALA A 304 -2.24 16.91 -9.53
CA ALA A 304 -2.85 18.09 -10.16
C ALA A 304 -4.03 17.74 -11.10
N ARG A 305 -4.08 16.49 -11.58
CA ARG A 305 -5.19 15.95 -12.37
C ARG A 305 -6.29 15.31 -11.54
N GLY A 306 -6.16 15.31 -10.21
CA GLY A 306 -7.17 14.79 -9.28
C GLY A 306 -7.10 13.27 -9.04
N LEU A 307 -5.99 12.62 -9.40
CA LEU A 307 -5.82 11.19 -9.08
C LEU A 307 -5.67 11.01 -7.58
N ARG A 308 -6.29 9.95 -7.06
CA ARG A 308 -6.04 9.48 -5.71
C ARG A 308 -4.74 8.69 -5.74
N VAL A 309 -3.78 9.08 -4.91
CA VAL A 309 -2.48 8.42 -4.86
C VAL A 309 -2.15 8.09 -3.40
N GLY A 310 -1.63 6.89 -3.17
CA GLY A 310 -0.95 6.52 -1.94
C GLY A 310 0.41 5.89 -2.22
N LEU A 311 1.07 5.40 -1.19
CA LEU A 311 2.37 4.75 -1.32
C LEU A 311 2.23 3.23 -1.30
N GLY A 312 3.06 2.55 -2.08
CA GLY A 312 3.27 1.10 -2.02
C GLY A 312 4.73 0.80 -1.66
N THR A 313 4.96 -0.22 -0.82
CA THR A 313 6.33 -0.72 -0.62
C THR A 313 6.79 -1.58 -1.78
N ASP A 314 5.84 -2.28 -2.40
CA ASP A 314 6.06 -3.25 -3.48
C ASP A 314 7.18 -4.23 -3.13
N ILE A 315 7.16 -4.77 -1.91
CA ILE A 315 8.07 -5.87 -1.63
C ILE A 315 7.73 -7.02 -2.58
N SER A 316 8.69 -7.69 -3.20
CA SER A 316 10.14 -7.54 -2.99
C SER A 316 10.87 -6.71 -4.05
N GLY A 317 10.15 -6.12 -5.02
CA GLY A 317 10.75 -5.18 -5.96
C GLY A 317 11.36 -3.98 -5.22
N GLY A 318 10.71 -3.55 -4.14
CA GLY A 318 11.28 -2.74 -3.08
C GLY A 318 11.98 -3.58 -1.99
N PRO A 319 13.18 -3.20 -1.53
CA PRO A 319 13.95 -3.98 -0.54
C PRO A 319 13.51 -3.76 0.92
N ALA A 320 12.38 -3.10 1.19
CA ALA A 320 11.95 -2.79 2.56
C ALA A 320 10.41 -2.79 2.71
N PRO A 321 9.85 -3.49 3.72
CA PRO A 321 8.41 -3.50 4.04
C PRO A 321 8.04 -2.26 4.88
N SER A 322 8.60 -1.09 4.55
CA SER A 322 8.49 0.12 5.35
C SER A 322 7.93 1.28 4.53
N VAL A 323 6.75 1.75 4.92
CA VAL A 323 6.14 2.93 4.31
C VAL A 323 6.95 4.21 4.62
N PHE A 324 7.75 4.24 5.70
CA PHE A 324 8.72 5.31 5.94
C PHE A 324 9.77 5.38 4.82
N GLU A 325 10.31 4.22 4.40
CA GLU A 325 11.27 4.14 3.29
C GLU A 325 10.61 4.53 1.97
N ALA A 326 9.38 4.08 1.72
CA ALA A 326 8.61 4.48 0.54
C ALA A 326 8.39 6.00 0.51
N ALA A 327 8.03 6.62 1.64
CA ALA A 327 7.83 8.07 1.73
C ALA A 327 9.13 8.86 1.50
N ARG A 328 10.25 8.40 2.08
CA ARG A 328 11.58 8.98 1.82
C ARG A 328 11.97 8.87 0.36
N MET A 329 11.74 7.72 -0.25
CA MET A 329 12.09 7.50 -1.64
C MET A 329 11.17 8.31 -2.58
N ALA A 330 9.89 8.47 -2.29
CA ALA A 330 8.97 9.33 -3.04
C ALA A 330 9.49 10.78 -3.10
N VAL A 331 9.96 11.32 -1.98
CA VAL A 331 10.58 12.65 -1.92
C VAL A 331 11.87 12.66 -2.75
N ALA A 332 12.74 11.65 -2.62
CA ALA A 332 14.00 11.58 -3.35
C ALA A 332 13.81 11.52 -4.87
N VAL A 333 12.98 10.60 -5.38
CA VAL A 333 12.74 10.45 -6.82
C VAL A 333 12.05 11.67 -7.41
N SER A 334 11.19 12.36 -6.65
CA SER A 334 10.57 13.61 -7.12
C SER A 334 11.60 14.71 -7.38
N ARG A 335 12.67 14.76 -6.56
CA ARG A 335 13.79 15.71 -6.72
C ARG A 335 14.67 15.33 -7.89
N MET A 336 14.96 14.03 -8.04
CA MET A 336 15.72 13.51 -9.20
C MET A 336 14.97 13.79 -10.51
N ARG A 337 13.66 13.61 -10.53
CA ARG A 337 12.82 13.91 -11.69
C ARG A 337 12.78 15.40 -12.04
N GLU A 338 12.69 16.26 -11.02
CA GLU A 338 12.70 17.73 -11.22
C GLU A 338 14.04 18.24 -11.72
N GLY A 339 15.14 17.78 -11.11
CA GLY A 339 16.49 18.27 -11.42
C GLY A 339 17.17 17.55 -12.58
N GLY A 340 16.72 16.35 -12.92
CA GLY A 340 17.43 15.41 -13.78
C GLY A 340 18.76 14.95 -13.20
N VAL A 341 19.34 13.90 -13.80
CA VAL A 341 20.52 13.22 -13.24
C VAL A 341 21.71 13.18 -14.21
N ASP A 342 21.51 13.54 -15.47
CA ASP A 342 22.58 13.58 -16.47
C ASP A 342 23.52 14.78 -16.21
N ALA A 343 24.77 14.50 -15.87
CA ALA A 343 25.75 15.52 -15.56
C ALA A 343 26.30 16.26 -16.80
N ASP A 344 26.13 15.70 -17.99
CA ASP A 344 26.63 16.25 -19.25
C ASP A 344 25.70 17.31 -19.83
N LEU A 345 24.43 17.36 -19.39
CA LEU A 345 23.48 18.39 -19.78
C LEU A 345 23.55 19.64 -18.88
N PRO A 346 23.23 20.84 -19.38
CA PRO A 346 23.05 22.03 -18.55
C PRO A 346 21.94 21.82 -17.49
N ALA A 347 22.12 22.35 -16.27
CA ALA A 347 21.18 22.16 -15.16
C ALA A 347 19.72 22.55 -15.49
N ALA A 348 19.51 23.52 -16.38
CA ALA A 348 18.19 23.96 -16.83
C ALA A 348 17.49 22.97 -17.78
N GLU A 349 18.22 22.02 -18.36
CA GLU A 349 17.76 21.10 -19.41
C GLU A 349 17.70 19.63 -18.94
N ARG A 350 18.29 19.32 -17.79
CA ARG A 350 18.38 17.94 -17.25
C ARG A 350 17.03 17.34 -16.87
N GLY A 351 16.16 18.16 -16.29
CA GLY A 351 15.00 17.69 -15.55
C GLY A 351 13.67 17.99 -16.24
N ALA A 352 12.60 17.40 -15.72
CA ALA A 352 11.26 17.53 -16.28
C ALA A 352 10.47 18.74 -15.74
N GLY A 353 11.15 19.75 -15.18
CA GLY A 353 10.54 20.90 -14.52
C GLY A 353 9.92 20.58 -13.16
N PRO A 354 9.07 21.48 -12.60
CA PRO A 354 8.56 21.39 -11.23
C PRO A 354 7.87 20.05 -10.92
N ALA A 355 8.50 19.21 -10.12
CA ALA A 355 8.02 17.87 -9.77
C ALA A 355 8.23 17.51 -8.31
N ARG A 356 8.98 18.31 -7.53
CA ARG A 356 9.27 18.04 -6.13
C ARG A 356 8.02 17.95 -5.26
N ILE A 357 8.09 17.00 -4.33
CA ILE A 357 7.22 16.92 -3.15
C ILE A 357 8.06 17.09 -1.88
N ASP A 358 7.38 17.35 -0.77
CA ASP A 358 7.98 17.37 0.56
C ASP A 358 7.39 16.26 1.45
N MET A 359 7.88 16.22 2.69
CA MET A 359 7.49 15.17 3.63
C MET A 359 6.07 15.35 4.17
N ARG A 360 5.48 16.55 4.11
CA ARG A 360 4.06 16.76 4.45
C ARG A 360 3.16 16.06 3.45
N LEU A 361 3.45 16.23 2.16
CA LEU A 361 2.72 15.52 1.11
C LEU A 361 2.99 14.01 1.19
N ALA A 362 4.24 13.57 1.36
CA ALA A 362 4.54 12.14 1.49
C ALA A 362 3.83 11.50 2.70
N PHE A 363 3.72 12.20 3.83
CA PHE A 363 2.97 11.73 5.00
C PHE A 363 1.48 11.59 4.72
N HIS A 364 0.87 12.53 4.00
CA HIS A 364 -0.51 12.40 3.54
C HIS A 364 -0.69 11.15 2.65
N LEU A 365 0.18 10.94 1.67
CA LEU A 365 0.12 9.76 0.77
C LEU A 365 0.29 8.44 1.54
N ALA A 366 1.14 8.43 2.58
CA ALA A 366 1.38 7.28 3.45
C ALA A 366 0.20 6.95 4.39
N THR A 367 -0.74 7.89 4.58
CA THR A 367 -1.84 7.78 5.54
C THR A 367 -3.18 8.02 4.84
N ARG A 368 -3.71 9.25 4.90
CA ARG A 368 -5.04 9.59 4.40
C ARG A 368 -5.19 9.43 2.89
N GLY A 369 -4.19 9.82 2.10
CA GLY A 369 -4.21 9.67 0.64
C GLY A 369 -4.30 8.21 0.20
N GLY A 370 -3.54 7.33 0.87
CA GLY A 370 -3.66 5.88 0.69
C GLY A 370 -5.04 5.36 1.10
N ALA A 371 -5.55 5.77 2.26
CA ALA A 371 -6.88 5.39 2.72
C ALA A 371 -7.98 5.81 1.74
N GLU A 372 -7.89 7.02 1.16
CA GLU A 372 -8.86 7.53 0.19
C GLU A 372 -8.81 6.79 -1.15
N ALA A 373 -7.61 6.46 -1.63
CA ALA A 373 -7.44 5.64 -2.83
C ALA A 373 -8.16 4.29 -2.69
N LEU A 374 -8.01 3.63 -1.53
CA LEU A 374 -8.60 2.32 -1.27
C LEU A 374 -10.03 2.37 -0.68
N GLY A 375 -10.55 3.58 -0.40
CA GLY A 375 -11.89 3.77 0.17
C GLY A 375 -12.02 3.22 1.60
N LEU A 376 -10.99 3.41 2.43
CA LEU A 376 -10.94 2.99 3.83
C LEU A 376 -11.25 4.15 4.78
N PRO A 377 -11.95 3.91 5.91
CA PRO A 377 -12.30 4.93 6.88
C PRO A 377 -11.15 5.19 7.87
N VAL A 378 -9.91 5.37 7.40
CA VAL A 378 -8.70 5.49 8.24
C VAL A 378 -7.78 6.63 7.75
N GLY A 379 -6.58 6.72 8.31
CA GLY A 379 -5.49 7.57 7.82
C GLY A 379 -5.50 9.00 8.36
N ALA A 380 -6.45 9.37 9.22
CA ALA A 380 -6.46 10.64 9.92
C ALA A 380 -7.26 10.57 11.22
N PHE A 381 -6.92 11.44 12.19
CA PHE A 381 -7.71 11.65 13.39
C PHE A 381 -8.90 12.58 13.17
N VAL A 382 -9.95 12.08 12.50
CA VAL A 382 -11.18 12.83 12.21
C VAL A 382 -12.38 12.04 12.76
N PRO A 383 -13.36 12.69 13.44
CA PRO A 383 -14.56 12.01 13.88
C PRO A 383 -15.26 11.22 12.76
N GLY A 384 -15.69 10.00 13.06
CA GLY A 384 -16.28 9.06 12.12
C GLY A 384 -15.27 8.12 11.43
N LEU A 385 -13.96 8.40 11.49
CA LEU A 385 -12.93 7.46 11.05
C LEU A 385 -12.56 6.45 12.14
N LYS A 386 -11.95 5.33 11.76
CA LYS A 386 -11.40 4.32 12.66
C LYS A 386 -10.03 4.73 13.21
N PHE A 387 -9.79 4.40 14.48
CA PHE A 387 -8.52 4.64 15.15
C PHE A 387 -7.49 3.56 14.77
N ASP A 388 -6.94 3.69 13.57
CA ASP A 388 -5.74 2.99 13.13
C ASP A 388 -4.56 3.96 13.34
N ALA A 389 -3.67 3.64 14.27
CA ALA A 389 -2.67 4.58 14.79
C ALA A 389 -1.37 3.89 15.20
N MET A 390 -0.30 4.66 15.32
CA MET A 390 0.96 4.23 15.93
C MET A 390 1.49 5.28 16.89
N ALA A 391 2.13 4.84 17.98
CA ALA A 391 2.88 5.69 18.89
C ALA A 391 4.37 5.55 18.57
N VAL A 392 5.00 6.66 18.19
CA VAL A 392 6.42 6.73 17.90
C VAL A 392 7.16 7.30 19.11
N ASP A 393 7.99 6.48 19.74
CA ASP A 393 8.91 6.86 20.80
C ASP A 393 10.15 7.53 20.19
N THR A 394 10.19 8.86 20.30
CA THR A 394 11.29 9.70 19.80
C THR A 394 12.55 9.64 20.66
N ALA A 395 12.47 9.00 21.84
CA ALA A 395 13.57 8.80 22.78
C ALA A 395 13.97 7.32 22.93
N ALA A 396 13.45 6.44 22.06
CA ALA A 396 13.79 5.02 22.06
C ALA A 396 15.32 4.80 22.03
N PRO A 397 15.91 4.09 23.01
CA PRO A 397 17.37 3.91 23.09
C PRO A 397 17.97 3.27 21.83
N ASP A 398 17.32 2.20 21.35
CA ASP A 398 17.74 1.47 20.14
C ASP A 398 17.13 2.06 18.85
N GLY A 399 16.38 3.16 18.96
CA GLY A 399 15.82 3.87 17.83
C GLY A 399 16.85 4.74 17.11
N THR A 400 16.47 5.24 15.93
CA THR A 400 17.34 6.09 15.08
C THR A 400 17.01 7.58 15.15
N ILE A 401 15.87 7.95 15.74
CA ILE A 401 15.49 9.35 16.00
C ILE A 401 16.39 9.97 17.09
N ARG A 402 16.88 11.19 16.87
CA ARG A 402 17.58 12.01 17.89
C ARG A 402 17.01 13.42 17.91
N VAL A 403 16.39 13.85 19.01
CA VAL A 403 15.77 15.18 19.14
C VAL A 403 16.64 16.08 20.04
N PHE A 404 16.95 17.28 19.55
CA PHE A 404 17.76 18.30 20.24
C PHE A 404 16.97 19.61 20.39
N GLY A 405 15.69 19.52 20.76
CA GLY A 405 14.77 20.66 20.88
C GLY A 405 13.94 20.97 19.62
N GLN A 406 13.97 20.13 18.58
CA GLN A 406 13.05 20.26 17.45
C GLN A 406 11.60 20.01 17.94
N THR A 407 10.68 20.86 17.48
CA THR A 407 9.24 20.82 17.77
C THR A 407 8.43 21.02 16.48
N GLY A 408 7.10 20.83 16.53
CA GLY A 408 6.21 21.03 15.38
C GLY A 408 6.66 20.23 14.15
N GLU A 409 6.58 20.86 12.97
CA GLU A 409 6.95 20.21 11.70
C GLU A 409 8.39 19.65 11.69
N ARG A 410 9.35 20.29 12.37
CA ARG A 410 10.73 19.79 12.42
C ARG A 410 10.87 18.51 13.24
N LEU A 411 10.01 18.31 14.24
CA LEU A 411 9.93 17.05 14.97
C LEU A 411 9.31 15.97 14.09
N LEU A 412 8.23 16.28 13.37
CA LEU A 412 7.63 15.35 12.42
C LEU A 412 8.61 14.93 11.33
N GLU A 413 9.37 15.86 10.76
CA GLU A 413 10.43 15.53 9.80
C GLU A 413 11.43 14.55 10.39
N LYS A 414 11.87 14.74 11.65
CA LYS A 414 12.76 13.79 12.34
C LYS A 414 12.13 12.42 12.51
N ILE A 415 10.84 12.36 12.80
CA ILE A 415 10.10 11.10 12.89
C ILE A 415 10.05 10.42 11.52
N LEU A 416 9.56 11.10 10.48
CA LEU A 416 9.34 10.50 9.17
C LEU A 416 10.65 10.13 8.45
N HIS A 417 11.72 10.90 8.65
CA HIS A 417 13.03 10.57 8.09
C HIS A 417 13.82 9.55 8.90
N GLY A 418 13.61 9.50 10.22
CA GLY A 418 14.52 8.83 11.14
C GLY A 418 13.88 7.79 12.04
N ALA A 419 12.60 7.45 11.89
CA ALA A 419 12.00 6.34 12.61
C ALA A 419 12.49 5.01 12.05
N SER A 420 12.88 4.10 12.95
CA SER A 420 13.09 2.68 12.67
C SER A 420 12.17 1.82 13.55
N ARG A 421 12.13 0.49 13.34
CA ARG A 421 11.29 -0.43 14.12
C ARG A 421 11.36 -0.19 15.65
N PRO A 422 12.53 0.00 16.27
CA PRO A 422 12.59 0.28 17.70
C PRO A 422 11.92 1.59 18.11
N ASN A 423 11.68 2.55 17.22
CA ASN A 423 10.92 3.75 17.55
C ASN A 423 9.41 3.49 17.62
N ILE A 424 8.89 2.43 17.01
CA ILE A 424 7.44 2.13 17.03
C ILE A 424 7.13 1.45 18.36
N ALA A 425 6.55 2.21 19.29
CA ALA A 425 6.28 1.72 20.64
C ALA A 425 5.02 0.87 20.68
N ARG A 426 3.96 1.32 20.00
CA ARG A 426 2.63 0.71 20.01
C ARG A 426 1.91 0.95 18.68
N VAL A 427 1.08 0.01 18.26
CA VAL A 427 0.22 0.14 17.07
C VAL A 427 -1.18 -0.33 17.40
N TRP A 428 -2.18 0.38 16.89
CA TRP A 428 -3.60 0.08 17.04
C TRP A 428 -4.27 -0.04 15.69
N THR A 429 -5.22 -0.97 15.62
CA THR A 429 -6.18 -1.10 14.51
C THR A 429 -7.57 -1.22 15.13
N ASP A 430 -8.54 -0.41 14.66
CA ASP A 430 -9.86 -0.25 15.30
C ASP A 430 -9.75 0.03 16.82
N GLY A 431 -8.78 0.86 17.22
CA GLY A 431 -8.56 1.20 18.62
C GLY A 431 -8.09 0.05 19.51
N VAL A 432 -7.83 -1.14 18.95
CA VAL A 432 -7.29 -2.31 19.65
C VAL A 432 -5.79 -2.37 19.42
N GLU A 433 -5.01 -2.49 20.48
CA GLU A 433 -3.57 -2.62 20.39
C GLU A 433 -3.18 -3.95 19.72
N ARG A 434 -2.39 -3.87 18.65
CA ARG A 434 -1.92 -5.02 17.83
C ARG A 434 -0.42 -5.25 17.93
N HIS A 435 0.32 -4.23 18.33
CA HIS A 435 1.75 -4.32 18.57
C HIS A 435 2.13 -3.47 19.79
N ARG A 436 3.09 -3.98 20.56
CA ARG A 436 3.81 -3.26 21.60
C ARG A 436 5.27 -3.74 21.60
N ARG A 437 6.21 -2.80 21.56
CA ARG A 437 7.65 -3.06 21.66
C ARG A 437 8.03 -3.56 23.05
#